data_AF-A0A1Q3CFC7-F1
#
_entry.id   AF-A0A1Q3CFC7-F1
#
_cell.length_a   1.000
_cell.length_b   1.000
_cell.length_c   1.000
_cell.angle_alpha   90.00
_cell.angle_beta   90.00
_cell.angle_gamma   90.00
#
_symmetry.space_group_name_H-M   'P 1'
#
loop_
_entity.id
_entity.type
_entity.pdbx_description
1 polymer ?
#
loop_
_entity_poly.entity_id
_entity_poly.type
_entity_poly.pdbx_seq_one_letter_code
_entity_poly.pdbx_strand_id
1 'polypeptide(L)'
;LLSLSGALAELTWLVILHKWCMFREVFSDFDPIAVSKLNDKKIASSGSPSSFLLSELKLQGIIENVRQVCKVIDEFGSFKKYIWSFVIHKPIVSQFRYPRRVPIKTPKTEFISKDLLRRDFSVGPTVIYSFMQVAGLTNDHLTTCFRFQGCISGNLGEGKVKKTKLEDV
;
A
#
# COMPACT_ATOMS: atom_id res chain seq x y z
N LEU A 1 3.58 -2.86 0.25
CA LEU A 1 2.34 -2.55 1.01
C LEU A 1 1.07 -2.99 0.27
N LEU A 2 0.80 -2.50 -0.96
CA LEU A 2 -0.39 -2.89 -1.72
C LEU A 2 -0.55 -4.41 -1.85
N SER A 3 0.53 -5.14 -2.18
CA SER A 3 0.52 -6.60 -2.28
C SER A 3 0.11 -7.29 -0.96
N LEU A 4 0.60 -6.77 0.18
CA LEU A 4 0.24 -7.29 1.52
C LEU A 4 -1.22 -7.00 1.85
N SER A 5 -1.71 -5.81 1.49
CA SER A 5 -3.13 -5.49 1.63
C SER A 5 -4.00 -6.40 0.76
N GLY A 6 -3.51 -6.84 -0.40
CA GLY A 6 -4.19 -7.84 -1.23
C GLY A 6 -4.20 -9.25 -0.62
N ALA A 7 -3.15 -9.59 0.14
CA ALA A 7 -3.03 -10.85 0.89
C ALA A 7 -4.03 -10.95 2.05
N LEU A 8 -4.60 -9.82 2.52
CA LEU A 8 -5.64 -9.82 3.55
C LEU A 8 -6.93 -10.56 3.16
N ALA A 9 -7.10 -10.85 1.87
CA ALA A 9 -8.20 -11.70 1.41
C ALA A 9 -8.08 -13.15 1.87
N GLU A 10 -6.87 -13.60 2.26
CA GLU A 10 -6.58 -14.99 2.62
C GLU A 10 -5.90 -15.12 3.99
N LEU A 11 -5.20 -14.07 4.44
CA LEU A 11 -4.43 -14.08 5.68
C LEU A 11 -4.80 -12.89 6.58
N THR A 12 -4.64 -13.03 7.89
CA THR A 12 -4.73 -11.89 8.81
C THR A 12 -3.40 -11.14 8.89
N TRP A 13 -3.42 -9.86 9.30
CA TRP A 13 -2.19 -9.06 9.44
C TRP A 13 -1.12 -9.75 10.31
N LEU A 14 -1.53 -10.40 11.38
CA LEU A 14 -0.67 -11.09 12.33
C LEU A 14 0.12 -12.21 11.61
N VAL A 15 -0.58 -12.99 10.78
CA VAL A 15 0.00 -14.06 9.99
C VAL A 15 0.93 -13.51 8.91
N ILE A 16 0.54 -12.42 8.25
CA ILE A 16 1.38 -11.76 7.25
C ILE A 16 2.69 -11.27 7.89
N LEU A 17 2.61 -10.63 9.06
CA LEU A 17 3.78 -10.14 9.80
C LEU A 17 4.67 -11.29 10.29
N HIS A 18 4.09 -12.38 10.78
CA HIS A 18 4.84 -13.57 11.18
C HIS A 18 5.57 -14.21 9.99
N LYS A 19 4.95 -14.20 8.80
CA LYS A 19 5.53 -14.73 7.55
C LYS A 19 6.35 -13.67 6.79
N TRP A 20 6.70 -12.54 7.39
CA TRP A 20 7.33 -11.41 6.70
C TRP A 20 8.61 -11.78 5.93
N CYS A 21 9.50 -12.57 6.55
CA CYS A 21 10.73 -13.02 5.90
C CYS A 21 10.45 -13.86 4.65
N MET A 22 9.46 -14.75 4.71
CA MET A 22 9.06 -15.56 3.55
C MET A 22 8.45 -14.70 2.43
N PHE A 23 7.63 -13.71 2.78
CA PHE A 23 7.10 -12.75 1.80
C PHE A 23 8.22 -12.00 1.08
N ARG A 24 9.22 -11.53 1.82
CA ARG A 24 10.40 -10.86 1.28
C ARG A 24 11.18 -11.77 0.34
N GLU A 25 11.43 -13.01 0.73
CA GLU A 25 12.14 -13.98 -0.12
C GLU A 25 11.38 -14.28 -1.42
N VAL A 26 10.10 -14.63 -1.31
CA VAL A 26 9.25 -14.99 -2.46
C VAL A 26 9.10 -13.83 -3.45
N PHE A 27 8.96 -12.61 -2.95
CA PHE A 27 8.77 -11.42 -3.79
C PHE A 27 10.06 -10.61 -3.95
N SER A 28 11.24 -11.20 -3.78
CA SER A 28 12.54 -10.52 -4.02
C SER A 28 12.62 -9.13 -3.38
N ASP A 29 12.34 -9.05 -2.09
CA ASP A 29 12.25 -7.81 -1.30
C ASP A 29 11.24 -6.77 -1.81
N PHE A 30 10.26 -7.23 -2.58
CA PHE A 30 9.27 -6.41 -3.27
C PHE A 30 9.89 -5.42 -4.28
N ASP A 31 11.06 -5.75 -4.87
CA ASP A 31 11.59 -4.99 -6.01
C ASP A 31 10.62 -5.11 -7.21
N PRO A 32 10.00 -4.01 -7.68
CA PRO A 32 9.03 -4.07 -8.77
C PRO A 32 9.63 -4.66 -10.05
N ILE A 33 10.92 -4.43 -10.34
CA ILE A 33 11.55 -4.92 -11.56
C ILE A 33 11.77 -6.44 -11.47
N ALA A 34 12.34 -6.93 -10.36
CA ALA A 34 12.50 -8.37 -10.14
C ALA A 34 11.14 -9.09 -10.16
N VAL A 35 10.14 -8.56 -9.44
CA VAL A 35 8.83 -9.20 -9.29
C VAL A 35 8.05 -9.22 -10.60
N SER A 36 8.11 -8.15 -11.41
CA SER A 36 7.43 -8.11 -12.72
C SER A 36 7.95 -9.17 -13.71
N LYS A 37 9.21 -9.62 -13.54
CA LYS A 37 9.87 -10.66 -14.34
C LYS A 37 9.66 -12.08 -13.80
N LEU A 38 9.02 -12.23 -12.64
CA LEU A 38 8.76 -13.55 -12.09
C LEU A 38 7.81 -14.33 -13.02
N ASN A 39 8.12 -15.61 -13.20
CA ASN A 39 7.31 -16.49 -14.01
C ASN A 39 6.12 -17.00 -13.19
N ASP A 40 4.91 -16.63 -13.61
CA ASP A 40 3.64 -16.95 -12.97
C ASP A 40 3.50 -18.45 -12.69
N LYS A 41 3.91 -19.31 -13.64
CA LYS A 41 3.82 -20.77 -13.50
C LYS A 41 4.79 -21.34 -12.47
N LYS A 42 5.97 -20.73 -12.33
CA LYS A 42 7.02 -21.20 -11.40
C LYS A 42 6.70 -20.82 -9.95
N ILE A 43 6.04 -19.69 -9.74
CA ILE A 43 5.64 -19.24 -8.40
C ILE A 43 4.37 -19.94 -7.93
N ALA A 44 3.47 -20.30 -8.84
CA ALA A 44 2.26 -21.04 -8.51
C ALA A 44 2.49 -22.57 -8.42
N SER A 45 3.67 -23.08 -8.80
CA SER A 45 3.90 -24.53 -8.82
C SER A 45 3.77 -25.14 -7.42
N SER A 46 3.05 -26.26 -7.33
CA SER A 46 2.87 -27.03 -6.09
C SER A 46 4.22 -27.36 -5.45
N GLY A 47 4.37 -27.08 -4.15
CA GLY A 47 5.59 -27.29 -3.38
C GLY A 47 6.58 -26.12 -3.40
N SER A 48 6.31 -25.06 -4.14
CA SER A 48 7.10 -23.81 -4.03
C SER A 48 6.84 -23.11 -2.69
N PRO A 49 7.82 -22.39 -2.11
CA PRO A 49 7.63 -21.61 -0.89
C PRO A 49 6.43 -20.64 -0.96
N SER A 50 6.19 -20.08 -2.16
CA SER A 50 5.06 -19.20 -2.46
C SER A 50 3.70 -19.88 -2.37
N SER A 51 3.59 -21.15 -2.77
CA SER A 51 2.33 -21.90 -2.67
C SER A 51 1.88 -22.14 -1.22
N PHE A 52 2.81 -22.06 -0.24
CA PHE A 52 2.50 -22.09 1.18
C PHE A 52 2.13 -20.71 1.77
N LEU A 53 2.34 -19.63 1.01
CA LEU A 53 1.98 -18.28 1.42
C LEU A 53 0.54 -17.94 1.03
N LEU A 54 0.20 -18.09 -0.25
CA LEU A 54 -1.04 -17.60 -0.85
C LEU A 54 -1.52 -18.54 -1.96
N SER A 55 -2.80 -18.46 -2.30
CA SER A 55 -3.36 -19.16 -3.45
C SER A 55 -2.71 -18.73 -4.76
N GLU A 56 -2.73 -19.62 -5.75
CA GLU A 56 -2.22 -19.34 -7.10
C GLU A 56 -2.85 -18.06 -7.70
N LEU A 57 -4.17 -17.91 -7.59
CA LEU A 57 -4.89 -16.73 -8.08
C LEU A 57 -4.38 -15.44 -7.44
N LYS A 58 -4.04 -15.49 -6.15
CA LYS A 58 -3.53 -14.32 -5.43
C LYS A 58 -2.09 -14.01 -5.79
N LEU A 59 -1.24 -15.02 -5.95
CA LEU A 59 0.14 -14.85 -6.40
C LEU A 59 0.18 -14.21 -7.78
N GLN A 60 -0.62 -14.73 -8.73
CA GLN A 60 -0.75 -14.16 -10.07
C GLN A 60 -1.26 -12.72 -10.03
N GLY A 61 -2.30 -12.44 -9.23
CA GLY A 61 -2.83 -11.09 -9.06
C GLY A 61 -1.80 -10.11 -8.50
N ILE A 62 -0.94 -10.53 -7.57
CA ILE A 62 0.15 -9.69 -7.04
C ILE A 62 1.20 -9.39 -8.12
N ILE A 63 1.64 -10.41 -8.89
CA ILE A 63 2.62 -10.22 -9.95
C ILE A 63 2.06 -9.27 -11.02
N GLU A 64 0.81 -9.46 -11.42
CA GLU A 64 0.17 -8.59 -12.41
C GLU A 64 0.05 -7.15 -11.90
N ASN A 65 -0.40 -6.96 -10.66
CA ASN A 65 -0.41 -5.63 -10.04
C ASN A 65 0.98 -4.98 -10.07
N VAL A 66 2.06 -5.73 -9.84
CA VAL A 66 3.41 -5.19 -9.90
C VAL A 66 3.82 -4.79 -11.32
N ARG A 67 3.45 -5.58 -12.34
CA ARG A 67 3.65 -5.18 -13.75
C ARG A 67 2.96 -3.84 -14.05
N GLN A 68 1.74 -3.65 -13.53
CA GLN A 68 1.03 -2.38 -13.68
C GLN A 68 1.65 -1.24 -12.85
N VAL A 69 2.23 -1.54 -11.67
CA VAL A 69 3.05 -0.57 -10.91
C VAL A 69 4.22 -0.07 -11.75
N CYS A 70 4.94 -0.94 -12.47
CA CYS A 70 6.03 -0.51 -13.35
C CYS A 70 5.54 0.50 -14.41
N LYS A 71 4.42 0.22 -15.08
CA LYS A 71 3.84 1.15 -16.06
C LYS A 71 3.46 2.50 -15.44
N VAL A 72 2.88 2.48 -14.23
CA VAL A 72 2.56 3.70 -13.48
C VAL A 72 3.83 4.47 -13.10
N ILE A 73 4.92 3.77 -12.75
CA ILE A 73 6.22 4.41 -12.50
C ILE A 73 6.75 5.07 -13.78
N ASP A 74 6.61 4.44 -14.94
CA ASP A 74 7.03 5.01 -16.22
C ASP A 74 6.21 6.26 -16.59
N GLU A 75 4.89 6.24 -16.36
CA GLU A 75 3.98 7.36 -16.68
C GLU A 75 4.07 8.53 -15.69
N PHE A 76 4.14 8.25 -14.39
CA PHE A 76 4.06 9.28 -13.33
C PHE A 76 5.40 9.53 -12.61
N GLY A 77 6.46 8.82 -13.00
CA GLY A 77 7.77 8.81 -12.36
C GLY A 77 7.81 8.11 -11.00
N SER A 78 6.67 7.86 -10.35
CA SER A 78 6.61 7.18 -9.05
C SER A 78 5.19 6.72 -8.70
N PHE A 79 5.08 5.46 -8.26
CA PHE A 79 3.85 4.93 -7.68
C PHE A 79 3.38 5.70 -6.44
N LYS A 80 4.33 6.20 -5.61
CA LYS A 80 4.01 7.06 -4.45
C LYS A 80 3.32 8.34 -4.92
N LYS A 81 3.91 9.06 -5.89
CA LYS A 81 3.34 10.32 -6.39
C LYS A 81 1.94 10.11 -6.95
N TYR A 82 1.78 9.06 -7.76
CA TYR A 82 0.48 8.68 -8.33
C TYR A 82 -0.57 8.42 -7.24
N ILE A 83 -0.28 7.53 -6.28
CA ILE A 83 -1.24 7.20 -5.22
C ILE A 83 -1.56 8.40 -4.32
N TRP A 84 -0.56 9.22 -3.97
CA TRP A 84 -0.77 10.41 -3.14
C TRP A 84 -1.52 11.54 -3.86
N SER A 85 -1.53 11.56 -5.19
CA SER A 85 -2.31 12.54 -5.97
C SER A 85 -3.81 12.42 -5.68
N PHE A 86 -4.31 11.21 -5.41
CA PHE A 86 -5.71 10.99 -5.06
C PHE A 86 -6.09 11.69 -3.76
N VAL A 87 -5.17 11.94 -2.84
CA VAL A 87 -5.41 12.63 -1.57
C VAL A 87 -4.81 14.03 -1.55
N ILE A 88 -4.49 14.61 -2.72
CA ILE A 88 -3.93 15.96 -2.85
C ILE A 88 -2.68 16.12 -1.96
N HIS A 89 -1.87 15.06 -1.90
CA HIS A 89 -0.65 14.99 -1.11
C HIS A 89 -0.83 15.29 0.40
N LYS A 90 -2.05 15.13 0.94
CA LYS A 90 -2.35 15.31 2.35
C LYS A 90 -3.07 14.08 2.90
N PRO A 91 -2.67 13.56 4.07
CA PRO A 91 -3.37 12.45 4.69
C PRO A 91 -4.81 12.84 5.02
N ILE A 92 -5.74 11.93 4.81
CA ILE A 92 -7.12 12.06 5.29
C ILE A 92 -7.11 11.72 6.78
N VAL A 93 -7.56 12.63 7.65
CA VAL A 93 -7.62 12.37 9.09
C VAL A 93 -9.04 12.01 9.48
N SER A 94 -9.25 10.75 9.84
CA SER A 94 -10.54 10.26 10.31
C SER A 94 -10.64 10.40 11.83
N GLN A 95 -11.73 11.00 12.33
CA GLN A 95 -11.91 11.25 13.77
C GLN A 95 -12.83 10.21 14.42
N PHE A 96 -12.52 8.93 14.22
CA PHE A 96 -13.36 7.86 14.77
C PHE A 96 -13.16 7.71 16.28
N ARG A 97 -14.25 7.74 17.04
CA ARG A 97 -14.21 7.48 18.49
C ARG A 97 -14.22 5.99 18.85
N TYR A 98 -14.81 5.14 18.00
CA TYR A 98 -15.02 3.72 18.26
C TYR A 98 -14.61 2.85 17.06
N PRO A 99 -14.00 1.66 17.26
CA PRO A 99 -13.59 0.77 16.17
C PRO A 99 -14.70 0.43 15.19
N ARG A 100 -15.91 0.15 15.69
CA ARG A 100 -17.10 -0.18 14.87
C ARG A 100 -17.54 0.92 13.91
N ARG A 101 -17.02 2.15 14.05
CA ARG A 101 -17.29 3.27 13.15
C ARG A 101 -16.29 3.35 12.00
N VAL A 102 -15.15 2.66 12.10
CA VAL A 102 -14.19 2.57 11.00
C VAL A 102 -14.84 1.73 9.90
N PRO A 103 -15.06 2.29 8.70
CA PRO A 103 -15.72 1.57 7.62
C PRO A 103 -14.79 0.49 7.06
N ILE A 104 -15.31 -0.40 6.22
CA ILE A 104 -14.50 -1.39 5.49
C ILE A 104 -14.01 -0.81 4.14
N LYS A 105 -14.73 0.18 3.62
CA LYS A 105 -14.43 0.93 2.40
C LYS A 105 -15.11 2.30 2.44
N THR A 106 -14.63 3.23 1.63
CA THR A 106 -15.17 4.59 1.50
C THR A 106 -15.47 4.92 0.03
N PRO A 107 -16.29 5.95 -0.26
CA PRO A 107 -16.47 6.43 -1.64
C PRO A 107 -15.13 6.79 -2.32
N LYS A 108 -14.17 7.28 -1.55
CA LYS A 108 -12.83 7.60 -2.03
C LYS A 108 -12.06 6.35 -2.48
N THR A 109 -12.13 5.27 -1.69
CA THR A 109 -11.48 4.01 -2.05
C THR A 109 -12.16 3.31 -3.22
N GLU A 110 -13.47 3.49 -3.37
CA GLU A 110 -14.19 3.00 -4.57
C GLU A 110 -13.74 3.74 -5.83
N PHE A 111 -13.55 5.06 -5.74
CA PHE A 111 -13.00 5.85 -6.84
C PHE A 111 -11.58 5.39 -7.23
N ILE A 112 -10.69 5.26 -6.24
CA ILE A 112 -9.30 4.83 -6.49
C ILE A 112 -9.25 3.40 -7.04
N SER A 113 -10.06 2.48 -6.49
CA SER A 113 -10.14 1.10 -6.97
C SER A 113 -10.64 1.05 -8.41
N LYS A 114 -11.65 1.85 -8.78
CA LYS A 114 -12.11 1.94 -10.18
C LYS A 114 -11.01 2.45 -11.12
N ASP A 115 -10.22 3.43 -10.69
CA ASP A 115 -9.12 3.93 -11.51
C ASP A 115 -8.02 2.89 -11.71
N LEU A 116 -7.63 2.20 -10.63
CA LEU A 116 -6.67 1.11 -10.67
C LEU A 116 -7.18 -0.07 -11.52
N LEU A 117 -8.47 -0.41 -11.45
CA LEU A 117 -9.07 -1.44 -12.30
C LEU A 117 -9.01 -1.08 -13.80
N ARG A 118 -9.14 0.21 -14.16
CA ARG A 118 -8.95 0.66 -15.56
C ARG A 118 -7.49 0.57 -16.03
N ARG A 119 -6.56 0.46 -15.09
CA ARG A 119 -5.13 0.24 -15.32
C ARG A 119 -4.74 -1.22 -15.13
N ASP A 120 -5.72 -2.12 -15.24
CA ASP A 120 -5.56 -3.58 -15.13
C ASP A 120 -5.06 -4.10 -13.77
N PHE A 121 -5.14 -3.28 -12.71
CA PHE A 121 -4.88 -3.79 -11.37
C PHE A 121 -6.04 -4.66 -10.88
N SER A 122 -5.72 -5.82 -10.30
CA SER A 122 -6.68 -6.70 -9.63
C SER A 122 -6.80 -6.34 -8.14
N VAL A 123 -7.44 -5.19 -7.84
CA VAL A 123 -7.61 -4.67 -6.46
C VAL A 123 -9.00 -4.09 -6.22
N GLY A 124 -9.67 -4.59 -5.18
CA GLY A 124 -10.99 -4.09 -4.76
C GLY A 124 -10.94 -2.92 -3.78
N PRO A 125 -12.06 -2.21 -3.54
CA PRO A 125 -12.11 -1.04 -2.65
C PRO A 125 -11.64 -1.32 -1.22
N THR A 126 -11.95 -2.50 -0.67
CA THR A 126 -11.51 -2.91 0.67
C THR A 126 -10.00 -3.06 0.76
N VAL A 127 -9.36 -3.63 -0.28
CA VAL A 127 -7.89 -3.75 -0.35
C VAL A 127 -7.25 -2.38 -0.42
N ILE A 128 -7.83 -1.47 -1.22
CA ILE A 128 -7.37 -0.09 -1.31
C ILE A 128 -7.51 0.65 0.00
N TYR A 129 -8.61 0.45 0.74
CA TYR A 129 -8.78 1.09 2.03
C TYR A 129 -7.74 0.61 3.05
N SER A 130 -7.55 -0.71 3.16
CA SER A 130 -6.48 -1.29 3.98
C SER A 130 -5.09 -0.78 3.58
N PHE A 131 -4.82 -0.66 2.27
CA PHE A 131 -3.58 -0.09 1.76
C PHE A 131 -3.40 1.37 2.16
N MET A 132 -4.44 2.19 2.03
CA MET A 132 -4.41 3.60 2.43
C MET A 132 -4.13 3.76 3.93
N GLN A 133 -4.67 2.88 4.77
CA GLN A 133 -4.42 2.88 6.21
C GLN A 133 -2.96 2.58 6.53
N VAL A 134 -2.40 1.49 5.98
CA VAL A 134 -1.02 1.11 6.28
C VAL A 134 0.02 2.01 5.61
N ALA A 135 -0.31 2.62 4.48
CA ALA A 135 0.57 3.56 3.78
C ALA A 135 0.48 4.99 4.31
N GLY A 136 -0.40 5.27 5.29
CA GLY A 136 -0.56 6.58 5.90
C GLY A 136 -1.29 7.61 5.04
N LEU A 137 -1.98 7.18 3.97
CA LEU A 137 -2.87 8.04 3.20
C LEU A 137 -4.13 8.42 3.99
N THR A 138 -4.54 7.54 4.91
CA THR A 138 -5.56 7.85 5.91
C THR A 138 -5.01 7.59 7.30
N ASN A 139 -5.31 8.48 8.23
CA ASN A 139 -5.08 8.30 9.65
C ASN A 139 -6.41 7.89 10.29
N ASP A 140 -6.61 6.59 10.44
CA ASP A 140 -7.80 6.00 11.05
C ASP A 140 -7.57 5.55 12.50
N HIS A 141 -6.48 6.02 13.13
CA HIS A 141 -6.34 5.85 14.57
C HIS A 141 -7.57 6.44 15.27
N LEU A 142 -8.06 5.74 16.31
CA LEU A 142 -9.13 6.29 17.13
C LEU A 142 -8.67 7.59 17.77
N THR A 143 -9.59 8.51 18.02
CA THR A 143 -9.29 9.78 18.71
C THR A 143 -8.69 9.58 20.10
N THR A 144 -8.92 8.41 20.72
CA THR A 144 -8.35 8.00 22.01
C THR A 144 -7.00 7.29 21.90
N CYS A 145 -6.53 6.96 20.69
CA CYS A 145 -5.24 6.31 20.49
C CYS A 145 -4.10 7.30 20.72
N PHE A 146 -3.09 6.90 21.50
CA PHE A 146 -1.90 7.73 21.77
C PHE A 146 -1.12 8.14 20.50
N ARG A 147 -1.30 7.39 19.39
CA ARG A 147 -0.70 7.68 18.10
C ARG A 147 -1.46 8.69 17.25
N PHE A 148 -2.73 8.98 17.58
CA PHE A 148 -3.61 9.81 16.73
C PHE A 148 -2.97 11.15 16.38
N GLN A 149 -2.55 11.92 17.39
CA GLN A 149 -1.88 13.22 17.21
C GLN A 149 -0.51 13.08 16.53
N GLY A 150 0.28 12.09 16.94
CA GLY A 150 1.61 11.85 16.37
C GLY A 150 1.59 11.54 14.87
N CYS A 151 0.51 10.92 14.37
CA CYS A 151 0.33 10.62 12.95
C CYS A 151 -0.28 11.78 12.14
N ILE A 152 -0.77 12.84 12.78
CA ILE A 152 -1.19 14.09 12.11
C ILE A 152 0.04 14.96 11.82
N SER A 153 0.90 15.16 12.83
CA SER A 153 2.02 16.10 12.76
C SER A 153 3.19 15.64 11.88
N GLY A 154 3.36 14.33 11.67
CA GLY A 154 4.47 13.77 10.89
C GLY A 154 4.44 14.10 9.39
N ASN A 155 3.30 14.54 8.85
CA ASN A 155 3.11 14.80 7.41
C ASN A 155 3.20 16.30 7.02
N LEU A 156 3.50 17.18 7.98
CA LEU A 156 3.71 18.63 7.74
C LEU A 156 5.21 19.03 7.72
N GLY A 157 6.11 18.04 7.78
CA GLY A 157 7.55 18.24 8.02
C GLY A 157 8.45 18.45 6.80
N GLU A 158 7.98 18.23 5.57
CA GLU A 158 8.77 18.52 4.35
C GLU A 158 8.49 19.97 3.88
N GLY A 159 8.92 20.96 4.68
CA GLY A 159 8.61 22.37 4.36
C GLY A 159 9.36 23.44 5.15
N LYS A 160 10.42 23.12 5.90
CA LYS A 160 11.30 24.15 6.49
C LYS A 160 12.77 23.79 6.29
N VAL A 161 13.27 23.97 5.07
CA VAL A 161 14.69 24.33 4.91
C VAL A 161 14.81 25.73 5.52
N LYS A 162 15.36 25.81 6.73
CA LYS A 162 15.82 27.09 7.29
C LYS A 162 16.93 27.61 6.36
N LYS A 163 16.58 28.50 5.42
CA LYS A 163 17.56 29.47 4.90
C LYS A 163 17.85 30.43 6.04
N THR A 164 18.91 30.17 6.79
CA THR A 164 19.51 31.18 7.67
C THR A 164 20.76 31.69 6.99
N LYS A 165 20.59 32.87 6.39
CA LYS A 165 21.57 33.91 6.03
C LYS A 165 23.05 33.57 6.22
N LEU A 166 23.77 33.48 5.10
CA LEU A 166 25.08 34.09 4.97
C LEU A 166 24.84 35.52 4.48
N GLU A 167 25.02 36.49 5.36
CA GLU A 167 25.25 37.91 5.04
C GLU A 167 26.40 38.33 5.96
N ASP A 168 27.56 38.56 5.33
CA ASP A 168 28.54 39.63 5.55
C ASP A 168 28.87 40.06 7.00
N VAL A 169 30.05 39.65 7.48
CA VAL A 169 31.26 40.47 7.82
C VAL A 169 32.36 39.55 8.33
#